data_AF-A0A0M9ZTH7-F1
#
_entry.id   AF-A0A0M9ZTH7-F1
#
_cell.length_a   1.000
_cell.length_b   1.000
_cell.length_c   1.000
_cell.angle_alpha   90.00
_cell.angle_beta   90.00
_cell.angle_gamma   90.00
#
_symmetry.space_group_name_H-M   'P 1'
#
loop_
_entity.id
_entity.type
_entity.pdbx_description
1 polymer ?
#
loop_
_entity_poly.entity_id
_entity_poly.type
_entity_poly.pdbx_seq_one_letter_code
_entity_poly.pdbx_strand_id
1 'polypeptide(L)'
;MRKNLVGRVLLTAGLALVPWLAVLWATLPASYSAQRWRVAWVGFDALEIAGLLTSALLVRRGDRRAPLATVATAVLLLVDAWFDVMTAGGDVVMSLVVACTLELPLAALCAVAALRPPVVASARTAPVRRAAVHV
;
A
#
# COMPACT_ATOMS: atom_id res chain seq x y z
N MET A 1 2.02 8.52 -27.61
CA MET A 1 3.13 7.55 -27.81
C MET A 1 3.88 7.14 -26.53
N ARG A 2 4.23 8.04 -25.59
CA ARG A 2 5.00 7.69 -24.36
C ARG A 2 4.35 6.66 -23.42
N LYS A 3 3.03 6.68 -23.24
CA LYS A 3 2.31 5.72 -22.36
C LYS A 3 2.47 4.25 -22.79
N ASN A 4 2.50 4.00 -24.09
CA ASN A 4 2.66 2.64 -24.65
C ASN A 4 4.09 2.13 -24.51
N LEU A 5 5.08 3.02 -24.36
CA LEU A 5 6.46 2.61 -24.05
C LEU A 5 6.56 2.17 -22.60
N VAL A 6 6.03 2.97 -21.66
CA VAL A 6 6.05 2.63 -20.22
C VAL A 6 5.36 1.29 -19.98
N GLY A 7 4.18 1.06 -20.55
CA GLY A 7 3.49 -0.23 -20.41
C GLY A 7 4.29 -1.41 -20.97
N ARG A 8 4.93 -1.24 -22.13
CA ARG A 8 5.80 -2.28 -22.69
C ARG A 8 7.02 -2.55 -21.81
N VAL A 9 7.68 -1.51 -21.31
CA VAL A 9 8.85 -1.64 -20.43
C VAL A 9 8.48 -2.38 -19.14
N LEU A 10 7.36 -2.02 -18.51
CA LEU A 10 6.88 -2.70 -17.30
C LEU A 10 6.56 -4.17 -17.56
N LEU A 11 5.88 -4.47 -18.67
CA LEU A 11 5.57 -5.84 -19.07
C LEU A 11 6.84 -6.67 -19.30
N THR A 12 7.79 -6.12 -20.07
CA THR A 12 9.05 -6.82 -20.37
C THR A 12 9.89 -7.01 -19.11
N ALA A 13 9.94 -6.02 -18.21
CA ALA A 13 10.65 -6.14 -16.95
C ALA A 13 10.02 -7.21 -16.05
N GLY A 14 8.69 -7.25 -15.94
CA GLY A 14 7.98 -8.29 -15.18
C GLY A 14 8.24 -9.69 -15.71
N LEU A 15 8.18 -9.87 -17.03
CA LEU A 15 8.47 -11.17 -17.66
C LEU A 15 9.94 -11.57 -17.49
N ALA A 16 10.87 -10.61 -17.53
CA ALA A 16 12.29 -10.88 -17.31
C ALA A 16 12.61 -11.32 -15.87
N LEU A 17 11.79 -10.96 -14.89
CA LEU A 17 11.96 -11.40 -13.51
C LEU A 17 11.60 -12.89 -13.32
N VAL A 18 10.72 -13.47 -14.15
CA VAL A 18 10.32 -14.89 -14.03
C VAL A 18 11.49 -15.87 -14.09
N PRO A 19 12.37 -15.85 -15.11
CA PRO A 19 13.54 -16.73 -15.13
C PRO A 19 14.52 -16.41 -14.00
N TRP A 20 14.65 -15.14 -13.58
CA TRP A 20 15.49 -14.77 -12.45
C TRP A 20 15.00 -15.38 -11.13
N LEU A 21 13.70 -15.45 -10.89
CA LEU A 21 13.13 -16.13 -9.72
C LEU A 21 13.50 -17.62 -9.68
N ALA A 22 13.51 -18.31 -10.82
CA ALA A 22 13.95 -19.70 -10.91
C ALA A 22 15.44 -19.86 -10.57
N VAL A 23 16.29 -18.92 -11.03
CA VAL A 23 17.71 -18.89 -10.67
C VAL A 23 17.87 -18.68 -9.16
N LEU A 24 17.17 -17.71 -8.56
CA LEU A 24 17.21 -17.46 -7.13
C LEU A 24 16.79 -18.70 -6.33
N TRP A 25 15.70 -19.35 -6.72
CA TRP A 25 15.23 -20.57 -6.07
C TRP A 25 16.26 -21.70 -6.10
N ALA A 26 16.96 -21.88 -7.21
CA ALA A 26 17.94 -22.96 -7.38
C ALA A 26 19.30 -22.68 -6.74
N THR A 27 19.66 -21.41 -6.52
CA THR A 27 21.03 -21.02 -6.14
C THR A 27 21.14 -20.43 -4.73
N LEU A 28 20.05 -19.92 -4.16
CA LEU A 28 20.08 -19.39 -2.80
C LEU A 28 20.19 -20.51 -1.75
N PRO A 29 20.96 -20.30 -0.68
CA PRO A 29 21.01 -21.24 0.44
C PRO A 29 19.67 -21.27 1.17
N ALA A 30 19.32 -22.44 1.71
CA ALA A 30 18.07 -22.63 2.46
C ALA A 30 17.96 -21.75 3.72
N SER A 31 19.09 -21.28 4.26
CA SER A 31 19.12 -20.33 5.37
C SER A 31 20.24 -19.31 5.18
N TYR A 32 19.96 -18.06 5.54
CA TYR A 32 20.91 -16.96 5.49
C TYR A 32 20.62 -15.97 6.62
N SER A 33 21.66 -15.61 7.38
CA SER A 33 21.57 -14.56 8.41
C SER A 33 22.07 -13.23 7.86
N ALA A 34 21.19 -12.22 7.80
CA ALA A 34 21.56 -10.89 7.35
C ALA A 34 22.39 -10.13 8.39
N GLN A 35 23.45 -9.45 7.96
CA GLN A 35 24.37 -8.68 8.82
C GLN A 35 23.66 -7.61 9.68
N ARG A 36 22.60 -6.97 9.16
CA ARG A 36 21.87 -5.88 9.82
C ARG A 36 20.40 -6.24 10.07
N TRP A 37 20.13 -7.50 10.40
CA TRP A 37 18.77 -8.05 10.57
C TRP A 37 17.84 -7.15 11.39
N ARG A 38 18.24 -6.79 12.61
CA ARG A 38 17.43 -5.94 13.51
C ARG A 38 17.13 -4.57 12.92
N VAL A 39 18.09 -3.96 12.22
CA VAL A 39 17.93 -2.63 11.62
C VAL A 39 16.99 -2.70 10.42
N ALA A 40 17.04 -3.78 9.64
CA ALA A 40 16.15 -3.99 8.51
C ALA A 40 14.69 -4.08 8.96
N TRP A 41 14.41 -4.88 10.00
CA TRP A 41 13.06 -5.00 10.59
C TRP A 41 12.55 -3.70 11.16
N VAL A 42 13.29 -3.10 12.11
CA VAL A 42 12.90 -1.82 12.71
C VAL A 42 12.73 -0.73 11.66
N GLY A 43 13.56 -0.74 10.61
CA GLY A 43 13.43 0.16 9.48
C GLY A 43 12.15 -0.06 8.66
N PHE A 44 11.76 -1.31 8.44
CA PHE A 44 10.54 -1.67 7.73
C PHE A 44 9.30 -1.27 8.55
N ASP A 45 9.25 -1.62 9.84
CA ASP A 45 8.20 -1.20 10.78
C ASP A 45 8.04 0.32 10.83
N ALA A 46 9.17 1.04 10.84
CA ALA A 46 9.16 2.50 10.84
C ALA A 46 8.53 3.08 9.55
N LEU A 47 8.72 2.42 8.40
CA LEU A 47 8.05 2.81 7.15
C LEU A 47 6.56 2.56 7.21
N GLU A 48 6.11 1.47 7.86
CA GLU A 48 4.69 1.19 8.05
C GLU A 48 4.02 2.23 8.94
N ILE A 49 4.64 2.54 10.08
CA ILE A 49 4.18 3.59 10.99
C ILE A 49 4.08 4.92 10.22
N ALA A 50 5.13 5.29 9.48
CA ALA A 50 5.14 6.51 8.68
C ALA A 50 4.03 6.49 7.61
N GLY A 51 3.79 5.36 6.96
CA GLY A 51 2.74 5.14 5.97
C GLY A 51 1.34 5.31 6.57
N LEU A 52 1.06 4.66 7.70
CA LEU A 52 -0.20 4.75 8.43
C LEU A 52 -0.47 6.18 8.91
N LEU A 53 0.51 6.84 9.52
CA LEU A 53 0.38 8.22 9.98
C LEU A 53 0.12 9.17 8.81
N THR A 54 0.88 9.03 7.72
CA THR A 54 0.73 9.87 6.51
C THR A 54 -0.64 9.63 5.87
N SER A 55 -1.05 8.38 5.71
CA SER A 55 -2.36 7.97 5.21
C SER A 55 -3.48 8.56 6.04
N ALA A 56 -3.42 8.42 7.38
CA ALA A 56 -4.42 8.97 8.29
C ALA A 56 -4.52 10.50 8.17
N LEU A 57 -3.39 11.21 8.12
CA LEU A 57 -3.37 12.66 7.97
C LEU A 57 -3.97 13.12 6.63
N LEU A 58 -3.60 12.48 5.53
CA LEU A 58 -4.09 12.83 4.19
C LEU A 58 -5.60 12.53 4.04
N VAL A 59 -6.05 11.38 4.54
CA VAL A 59 -7.48 11.01 4.55
C VAL A 59 -8.29 12.01 5.37
N ARG A 60 -7.82 12.38 6.57
CA ARG A 60 -8.50 13.38 7.42
C ARG A 60 -8.57 14.76 6.79
N ARG A 61 -7.58 15.14 5.97
CA ARG A 61 -7.54 16.42 5.25
C ARG A 61 -8.33 16.42 3.93
N GLY A 62 -8.83 15.26 3.49
CA GLY A 62 -9.44 15.12 2.17
C GLY A 62 -8.45 15.40 1.03
N ASP A 63 -7.16 15.13 1.24
CA ASP A 63 -6.11 15.41 0.27
C ASP A 63 -6.20 14.45 -0.94
N ARG A 64 -6.00 14.98 -2.16
CA ARG A 64 -6.00 14.18 -3.41
C ARG A 64 -4.92 13.10 -3.46
N ARG A 65 -3.88 13.21 -2.62
CA ARG A 65 -2.79 12.24 -2.50
C ARG A 65 -3.14 11.06 -1.58
N ALA A 66 -4.24 11.13 -0.82
CA ALA A 66 -4.62 10.08 0.11
C ALA A 66 -4.70 8.68 -0.51
N PRO A 67 -5.24 8.48 -1.74
CA PRO A 67 -5.25 7.16 -2.38
C PRO A 67 -3.85 6.59 -2.63
N LEU A 68 -2.87 7.44 -3.00
CA LEU A 68 -1.51 6.98 -3.25
C LEU A 68 -0.83 6.51 -1.95
N ALA A 69 -0.97 7.30 -0.88
CA ALA A 69 -0.39 6.95 0.41
C ALA A 69 -1.00 5.68 1.01
N THR A 70 -2.34 5.55 0.91
CA THR A 70 -3.06 4.39 1.44
C THR A 70 -2.77 3.12 0.64
N VAL A 71 -2.68 3.16 -0.69
CA VAL A 71 -2.22 2.00 -1.49
C VAL A 71 -0.80 1.60 -1.13
N ALA A 72 0.12 2.56 -1.01
CA ALA A 72 1.50 2.27 -0.63
C ALA A 72 1.58 1.62 0.77
N THR A 73 0.80 2.12 1.72
CA THR A 73 0.73 1.57 3.09
C THR A 73 0.11 0.18 3.10
N ALA A 74 -0.92 -0.07 2.28
CA ALA A 74 -1.52 -1.40 2.15
C ALA A 74 -0.53 -2.42 1.60
N VAL A 75 0.28 -2.05 0.62
CA VAL A 75 1.31 -2.93 0.06
C VAL A 75 2.41 -3.23 1.10
N LEU A 76 2.83 -2.25 1.90
CA LEU A 76 3.79 -2.48 2.99
C LEU A 76 3.26 -3.53 3.98
N LEU A 77 2.04 -3.36 4.49
CA LEU A 77 1.41 -4.29 5.44
C LEU A 77 1.21 -5.70 4.88
N LEU A 78 0.92 -5.82 3.57
CA LEU A 78 0.84 -7.13 2.92
C LEU A 78 2.20 -7.82 2.82
N VAL A 79 3.25 -7.03 2.54
CA VAL A 79 4.63 -7.53 2.50
C VAL A 79 5.09 -7.91 3.90
N ASP A 80 4.71 -7.16 4.93
CA ASP A 80 4.97 -7.45 6.34
C ASP A 80 4.39 -8.81 6.75
N ALA A 81 3.08 -8.98 6.56
CA ALA A 81 2.39 -10.23 6.84
C ALA A 81 2.98 -11.45 6.14
N TRP A 82 3.37 -11.27 4.88
CA TRP A 82 4.09 -12.30 4.16
C TRP A 82 5.44 -12.61 4.81
N PHE A 83 6.22 -11.58 5.16
CA PHE A 83 7.57 -11.73 5.69
C PHE A 83 7.56 -12.33 7.10
N ASP A 84 6.64 -11.91 7.96
CA ASP A 84 6.43 -12.44 9.31
C ASP A 84 6.16 -13.95 9.27
N VAL A 85 5.19 -14.38 8.45
CA VAL A 85 4.87 -15.81 8.32
C VAL A 85 6.04 -16.61 7.76
N MET A 86 6.77 -16.07 6.78
CA MET A 86 7.90 -16.76 6.15
C MET A 86 9.14 -16.84 7.06
N THR A 87 9.23 -16.01 8.10
CA THR A 87 10.40 -15.95 9.02
C THR A 87 10.10 -16.46 10.43
N ALA A 88 8.85 -16.80 10.72
CA ALA A 88 8.34 -17.16 12.05
C ALA A 88 9.03 -18.35 12.73
N GLY A 89 9.69 -19.25 11.99
CA GLY A 89 10.32 -20.44 12.55
C GLY A 89 9.33 -21.28 13.38
N GLY A 90 9.60 -21.43 14.68
CA GLY A 90 8.72 -22.15 15.62
C GLY A 90 7.43 -21.40 16.01
N ASP A 91 7.36 -20.10 15.74
CA ASP A 91 6.27 -19.22 16.19
C ASP A 91 5.25 -18.94 15.07
N VAL A 92 5.18 -19.78 14.03
CA VAL A 92 4.31 -19.59 12.85
C VAL A 92 2.84 -19.36 13.19
N VAL A 93 2.34 -19.99 14.25
CA VAL A 93 0.95 -19.78 14.71
C VAL A 93 0.75 -18.35 15.19
N MET A 94 1.71 -17.80 15.94
CA MET A 94 1.64 -16.42 16.41
C MET A 94 1.73 -15.45 15.22
N SER A 95 2.67 -15.65 14.31
CA SER A 95 2.80 -14.81 13.10
C SER A 95 1.53 -14.85 12.24
N LEU A 96 0.91 -16.03 12.06
CA LEU A 96 -0.38 -16.13 11.36
C LEU A 96 -1.50 -15.38 12.08
N VAL A 97 -1.55 -15.45 13.41
CA VAL A 97 -2.55 -14.73 14.21
C VAL A 97 -2.38 -13.22 14.02
N VAL A 98 -1.16 -12.69 14.17
CA VAL A 98 -0.89 -11.25 14.00
C VAL A 98 -1.20 -10.82 12.57
N ALA A 99 -0.72 -11.55 11.56
CA ALA A 99 -1.01 -11.27 10.16
C ALA A 99 -2.51 -11.20 9.87
N CYS A 100 -3.29 -12.18 10.34
CA CYS A 100 -4.72 -12.24 10.08
C CYS A 100 -5.54 -11.23 10.89
N THR A 101 -5.08 -10.85 12.09
CA THR A 101 -5.86 -9.99 13.01
C THR A 101 -5.45 -8.53 12.97
N LEU A 102 -4.25 -8.20 12.48
CA LEU A 102 -3.71 -6.85 12.50
C LEU A 102 -3.31 -6.37 11.10
N GLU A 103 -2.32 -7.00 10.47
CA GLU A 103 -1.75 -6.52 9.20
C GLU A 103 -2.74 -6.60 8.04
N LEU A 104 -3.36 -7.77 7.80
CA LEU A 104 -4.33 -7.93 6.71
C LEU A 104 -5.56 -7.02 6.88
N PRO A 105 -6.17 -6.90 8.08
CA PRO A 105 -7.25 -5.93 8.30
C PRO A 105 -6.84 -4.49 8.07
N LEU A 106 -5.64 -4.07 8.50
CA LEU A 106 -5.14 -2.72 8.26
C LEU A 106 -4.86 -2.48 6.77
N ALA A 107 -4.29 -3.46 6.07
CA ALA A 107 -4.08 -3.41 4.63
C ALA A 107 -5.41 -3.25 3.87
N ALA A 108 -6.43 -4.02 4.28
CA ALA A 108 -7.79 -3.91 3.72
C ALA A 108 -8.42 -2.54 4.00
N LEU A 109 -8.26 -2.01 5.22
CA LEU A 109 -8.74 -0.67 5.57
C LEU A 109 -8.10 0.41 4.68
N CYS A 110 -6.77 0.33 4.48
CA CYS A 110 -6.03 1.21 3.59
C CYS A 110 -6.50 1.07 2.13
N ALA A 111 -6.69 -0.14 1.62
CA ALA A 111 -7.20 -0.38 0.28
C ALA A 111 -8.63 0.20 0.10
N VAL A 112 -9.52 0.00 1.08
CA VAL A 112 -10.86 0.60 1.07
C VAL A 112 -10.77 2.13 1.08
N ALA A 113 -9.91 2.72 1.90
CA ALA A 113 -9.71 4.16 1.95
C ALA A 113 -9.21 4.72 0.60
N ALA A 114 -8.36 3.99 -0.11
CA ALA A 114 -7.86 4.38 -1.42
C ALA A 114 -8.95 4.41 -2.51
N LEU A 115 -9.91 3.50 -2.41
CA LEU A 115 -10.99 3.34 -3.39
C LEU A 115 -12.19 4.26 -3.10
N ARG A 116 -12.24 4.91 -1.93
CA ARG A 116 -13.34 5.83 -1.60
C ARG A 116 -13.29 7.07 -2.50
N PRO A 117 -14.38 7.40 -3.20
CA PRO A 117 -14.44 8.64 -3.96
C PRO A 117 -14.33 9.84 -3.00
N PRO A 118 -13.63 10.91 -3.39
CA PRO A 118 -13.66 12.15 -2.61
C PRO A 118 -15.11 12.59 -2.49
N VAL A 119 -15.54 12.94 -1.28
CA VAL A 119 -16.87 13.52 -1.07
C VAL A 119 -16.93 14.78 -1.94
N VAL A 120 -17.61 14.69 -3.08
CA VAL A 120 -17.97 15.87 -3.84
C VAL A 120 -18.87 16.64 -2.90
N ALA A 121 -18.36 17.71 -2.30
CA ALA A 121 -19.21 18.68 -1.63
C ALA A 121 -20.26 19.05 -2.68
N SER A 122 -21.50 18.57 -2.50
CA SER A 122 -22.60 18.93 -3.38
C SER A 122 -22.54 20.44 -3.47
N ALA A 123 -22.21 20.95 -4.66
CA ALA A 123 -22.24 22.37 -4.93
C ALA A 123 -23.65 22.79 -4.54
N ARG A 124 -23.76 23.46 -3.39
CA ARG A 124 -25.01 24.01 -2.89
C ARG A 124 -25.41 24.97 -4.00
N THR A 125 -26.33 24.55 -4.86
CA THR A 125 -26.92 25.38 -5.89
C THR A 125 -27.61 26.50 -5.13
N ALA A 126 -26.89 27.60 -4.92
CA ALA A 126 -27.48 28.82 -4.43
C ALA A 126 -28.58 29.17 -5.43
N PRO A 127 -29.84 29.38 -4.99
CA PRO A 127 -30.90 29.76 -5.91
C PRO A 127 -30.47 31.06 -6.57
N VAL A 128 -30.32 31.02 -7.90
CA VAL A 128 -30.21 32.24 -8.72
C VAL A 128 -31.47 33.03 -8.45
N ARG A 129 -31.37 34.04 -7.57
CA ARG A 129 -32.42 35.02 -7.35
C ARG A 129 -32.57 35.77 -8.67
N ARG A 130 -33.48 35.31 -9.52
CA ARG A 130 -33.96 36.09 -10.66
C ARG A 130 -34.47 37.40 -10.07
N ALA A 131 -33.69 38.45 -10.25
CA ALA A 131 -34.16 39.80 -10.02
C ALA A 131 -35.37 39.98 -10.94
N ALA A 132 -36.56 40.05 -10.33
CA ALA A 132 -37.75 40.44 -11.02
C ALA A 132 -37.51 41.85 -11.55
N VAL A 133 -37.35 41.96 -12.86
CA VAL A 133 -37.56 43.20 -13.59
C VAL A 133 -39.06 43.48 -13.46
N HIS A 134 -39.41 44.35 -12.53
CA HIS A 134 -40.71 45.00 -12.53
C HIS A 134 -40.52 46.49 -12.24
N VAL A 135 -40.99 47.24 -13.24
CA VAL A 135 -41.23 48.69 -13.33
C VAL A 135 -40.03 49.53 -13.76
#